data_AF-A0A4R5F7L4-F1
#
_entry.id   AF-A0A4R5F7L4-F1
#
_cell.length_a   1.000
_cell.length_b   1.000
_cell.length_c   1.000
_cell.angle_alpha   90.00
_cell.angle_beta   90.00
_cell.angle_gamma   90.00
#
_symmetry.space_group_name_H-M   'P 1'
#
loop_
_entity.id
_entity.type
_entity.pdbx_description
1 polymer ?
#
loop_
_entity_poly.entity_id
_entity_poly.type
_entity_poly.pdbx_seq_one_letter_code
_entity_poly.pdbx_strand_id
1 'polypeptide(L)'
;MRDPGDLRRQPAGAAAPGACGGSRPAGELLRVGEAARIGETVQYAEGKAVNVVKRFTCGELVQSITAYLDDALDPPTRDAFEAHAACCDDCRRHVHQFRVTIRAIGDQPPEKLSDRTRERLMSAFKQRRQS
;
A
#
# COMPACT_ATOMS: atom_id res chain seq x y z
N MET A 1 35.05 -10.64 -35.07
CA MET A 1 33.69 -11.03 -35.53
C MET A 1 33.57 -12.55 -35.39
N ARG A 2 32.91 -13.00 -34.33
CA ARG A 2 32.51 -14.39 -34.04
C ARG A 2 31.32 -14.35 -33.06
N ASP A 3 30.44 -15.32 -33.25
CA ASP A 3 29.02 -15.46 -32.89
C ASP A 3 28.64 -15.34 -31.38
N PRO A 4 27.54 -14.65 -31.01
CA PRO A 4 26.93 -14.71 -29.69
C PRO A 4 25.72 -15.68 -29.70
N GLY A 5 26.00 -16.97 -29.53
CA GLY A 5 24.98 -18.02 -29.52
C GLY A 5 25.12 -18.95 -28.32
N ASP A 6 24.15 -18.88 -27.42
CA ASP A 6 23.66 -19.97 -26.58
C ASP A 6 24.55 -20.46 -25.40
N LEU A 7 24.31 -19.89 -24.22
CA LEU A 7 24.51 -20.59 -22.95
C LEU A 7 23.30 -20.44 -22.02
N ARG A 8 22.35 -21.35 -22.24
CA ARG A 8 21.66 -22.16 -21.22
C ARG A 8 20.71 -21.47 -20.23
N ARG A 9 19.43 -21.75 -20.49
CA ARG A 9 18.49 -22.41 -19.55
C ARG A 9 19.08 -22.71 -18.17
N GLN A 10 18.49 -22.09 -17.15
CA GLN A 10 18.40 -22.69 -15.81
C GLN A 10 16.93 -23.02 -15.51
N PRO A 11 16.67 -24.14 -14.80
CA PRO A 11 15.35 -24.70 -14.62
C PRO A 11 14.55 -23.95 -13.55
N ALA A 12 13.26 -23.77 -13.81
CA ALA A 12 12.29 -23.44 -12.77
C ALA A 12 12.17 -24.62 -11.80
N GLY A 13 12.53 -24.42 -10.53
CA GLY A 13 12.42 -25.46 -9.51
C GLY A 13 12.26 -24.88 -8.12
N ALA A 14 11.01 -24.76 -7.67
CA ALA A 14 10.48 -25.12 -6.34
C ALA A 14 9.06 -24.53 -6.20
N ALA A 15 8.14 -25.31 -5.65
CA ALA A 15 6.70 -25.07 -5.62
C ALA A 15 6.29 -23.66 -5.16
N ALA A 16 5.41 -23.03 -5.94
CA ALA A 16 4.80 -21.75 -5.60
C ALA A 16 3.95 -21.89 -4.33
N PRO A 17 4.11 -21.01 -3.32
CA PRO A 17 3.13 -20.92 -2.25
C PRO A 17 1.81 -20.45 -2.86
N GLY A 18 0.74 -21.19 -2.57
CA GLY A 18 -0.68 -20.96 -2.84
C GLY A 18 -1.03 -19.87 -3.86
N ALA A 19 -1.55 -20.28 -5.01
CA ALA A 19 -2.08 -19.42 -6.05
C ALA A 19 -2.80 -18.18 -5.46
N CYS A 20 -2.19 -17.02 -5.65
CA CYS A 20 -2.79 -15.72 -5.38
C CYS A 20 -3.99 -15.54 -6.33
N GLY A 21 -5.18 -15.95 -5.90
CA GLY A 21 -6.42 -15.75 -6.66
C GLY A 21 -6.80 -14.25 -6.69
N GLY A 22 -7.28 -13.66 -7.79
CA GLY A 22 -7.60 -14.24 -9.09
C GLY A 22 -7.70 -13.17 -10.18
N SER A 23 -7.58 -13.61 -11.42
CA SER A 23 -7.88 -12.82 -12.61
C SER A 23 -9.36 -12.42 -12.63
N ARG A 24 -9.66 -11.11 -12.65
CA ARG A 24 -11.02 -10.64 -13.01
C ARG A 24 -11.24 -10.79 -14.52
N PRO A 25 -12.44 -11.15 -14.99
CA PRO A 25 -12.80 -10.95 -16.40
C PRO A 25 -13.02 -9.45 -16.66
N ALA A 26 -12.72 -9.03 -17.88
CA ALA A 26 -12.96 -7.68 -18.35
C ALA A 26 -14.47 -7.42 -18.49
N GLY A 27 -14.97 -6.35 -17.86
CA GLY A 27 -16.27 -5.76 -18.15
C GLY A 27 -17.36 -6.01 -17.12
N GLU A 28 -17.31 -5.30 -15.99
CA GLU A 28 -18.52 -4.98 -15.25
C GLU A 28 -18.35 -3.60 -14.58
N LEU A 29 -19.07 -2.61 -15.11
CA LEU A 29 -19.11 -1.24 -14.59
C LEU A 29 -19.98 -1.21 -13.32
N LEU A 30 -19.35 -1.30 -12.15
CA LEU A 30 -20.03 -1.01 -10.91
C LEU A 30 -20.28 0.51 -10.84
N ARG A 31 -21.56 0.92 -10.79
CA ARG A 31 -21.93 2.29 -10.45
C ARG A 31 -21.48 2.59 -9.03
N VAL A 32 -20.55 3.52 -8.87
CA VAL A 32 -20.14 4.02 -7.56
C VAL A 32 -21.16 5.06 -7.10
N GLY A 33 -21.97 4.69 -6.10
CA GLY A 33 -22.66 5.65 -5.25
C GLY A 33 -21.66 6.23 -4.24
N GLU A 34 -21.70 7.54 -4.07
CA GLU A 34 -20.74 8.33 -3.30
C GLU A 34 -20.70 7.96 -1.80
N ALA A 35 -19.50 8.03 -1.23
CA ALA A 35 -19.13 7.86 0.19
C ALA A 35 -19.05 6.43 0.76
N ALA A 36 -18.20 5.59 0.18
CA ALA A 36 -17.55 4.52 0.95
C ALA A 36 -16.08 4.92 1.13
N ARG A 37 -15.67 5.21 2.36
CA ARG A 37 -14.24 5.18 2.68
C ARG A 37 -13.75 3.78 2.31
N ILE A 38 -12.67 3.70 1.53
CA ILE A 38 -11.92 2.48 1.27
C ILE A 38 -11.68 1.77 2.62
N GLY A 39 -12.49 0.76 2.95
CA GLY A 39 -12.35 0.01 4.21
C GLY A 39 -13.61 -0.53 4.86
N GLU A 40 -14.83 -0.10 4.52
CA GLU A 40 -16.02 -0.54 5.27
C GLU A 40 -17.05 -1.29 4.40
N THR A 41 -16.95 -2.61 4.36
CA THR A 41 -18.09 -3.48 4.03
C THR A 41 -18.47 -4.28 5.26
N VAL A 42 -19.40 -3.76 6.07
CA VAL A 42 -20.03 -4.54 7.13
C VAL A 42 -21.18 -5.33 6.51
N GLN A 43 -20.99 -6.64 6.32
CA GLN A 43 -22.07 -7.54 5.95
C GLN A 43 -22.75 -8.08 7.21
N TYR A 44 -24.03 -7.80 7.38
CA TYR A 44 -24.88 -8.40 8.41
C TYR A 44 -25.54 -9.66 7.85
N ALA A 45 -25.11 -10.84 8.30
CA ALA A 45 -25.84 -12.09 8.14
C ALA A 45 -26.12 -12.68 9.53
N GLU A 46 -27.40 -12.80 9.88
CA GLU A 46 -27.91 -13.65 10.96
C GLU A 46 -27.31 -13.39 12.37
N GLY A 47 -27.01 -12.13 12.71
CA GLY A 47 -26.69 -11.74 14.09
C GLY A 47 -25.36 -12.25 14.64
N LYS A 48 -24.43 -12.70 13.79
CA LYS A 48 -23.08 -13.13 14.20
C LYS A 48 -22.01 -12.29 13.50
N ALA A 49 -21.11 -11.69 14.28
CA ALA A 49 -19.94 -11.01 13.75
C ALA A 49 -19.00 -12.04 13.11
N VAL A 50 -19.06 -12.17 11.78
CA VAL A 50 -18.08 -12.92 11.00
C VAL A 50 -16.94 -11.98 10.63
N ASN A 51 -15.71 -12.37 10.93
CA ASN A 51 -14.52 -11.64 10.49
C ASN A 51 -14.37 -11.85 8.98
N VAL A 52 -14.80 -10.88 8.18
CA VAL A 52 -14.64 -10.90 6.73
C VAL A 52 -13.23 -10.40 6.42
N VAL A 53 -12.30 -11.33 6.26
CA VAL A 53 -10.95 -11.00 5.80
C VAL A 53 -11.03 -10.59 4.33
N LYS A 54 -10.85 -9.29 4.08
CA LYS A 54 -10.72 -8.76 2.72
C LYS A 54 -9.58 -9.48 1.99
N ARG A 55 -9.75 -9.78 0.70
CA ARG A 55 -8.65 -10.24 -0.18
C ARG A 55 -8.37 -9.15 -1.18
N PHE A 56 -7.10 -8.76 -1.31
CA PHE A 56 -6.68 -7.81 -2.33
C PHE A 56 -6.39 -8.51 -3.66
N THR A 57 -6.81 -7.88 -4.75
CA THR A 57 -6.24 -8.08 -6.08
C THR A 57 -5.04 -7.14 -6.28
N CYS A 58 -4.18 -7.42 -7.27
CA CYS A 58 -3.05 -6.54 -7.60
C CYS A 58 -3.52 -5.11 -7.92
N GLY A 59 -4.63 -4.97 -8.64
CA GLY A 59 -5.18 -3.65 -9.01
C GLY A 59 -5.63 -2.85 -7.79
N GLU A 60 -6.33 -3.49 -6.84
CA GLU A 60 -6.75 -2.84 -5.59
C GLU A 60 -5.56 -2.46 -4.71
N LEU A 61 -4.51 -3.29 -4.69
CA LEU A 61 -3.29 -3.01 -3.93
C LEU A 61 -2.61 -1.76 -4.48
N VAL A 62 -2.40 -1.71 -5.80
CA VAL A 62 -1.76 -0.56 -6.47
C VAL A 62 -2.56 0.73 -6.22
N GLN A 63 -3.89 0.66 -6.23
CA GLN A 63 -4.74 1.83 -5.95
C GLN A 63 -4.71 2.26 -4.47
N SER A 64 -4.47 1.32 -3.54
CA SER A 64 -4.49 1.58 -2.10
C SER A 64 -3.10 1.84 -1.51
N ILE A 65 -2.04 1.85 -2.33
CA ILE A 65 -0.65 1.96 -1.87
C ILE A 65 -0.37 3.24 -1.10
N THR A 66 -0.94 4.37 -1.53
CA THR A 66 -0.78 5.65 -0.84
C THR A 66 -1.42 5.62 0.54
N ALA A 67 -2.65 5.11 0.64
CA ALA A 67 -3.33 4.96 1.93
C ALA A 67 -2.57 4.02 2.88
N TYR A 68 -1.90 2.97 2.36
CA TYR A 68 -1.02 2.13 3.16
C TYR A 68 0.22 2.89 3.66
N LEU A 69 0.88 3.66 2.79
CA LEU A 69 2.10 4.41 3.14
C LEU A 69 1.84 5.57 4.09
N ASP A 70 0.63 6.12 4.07
CA ASP A 70 0.17 7.18 4.96
C ASP A 70 -0.45 6.64 6.28
N ASP A 71 -0.38 5.32 6.52
CA ASP A 71 -1.03 4.63 7.65
C ASP A 71 -2.54 4.98 7.79
N ALA A 72 -3.22 5.17 6.65
CA ALA A 72 -4.62 5.55 6.56
C ALA A 72 -5.59 4.37 6.33
N LEU A 73 -5.07 3.14 6.24
CA LEU A 73 -5.89 1.93 6.17
C LEU A 73 -6.34 1.49 7.57
N ASP A 74 -7.58 1.01 7.68
CA ASP A 74 -8.04 0.32 8.87
C ASP A 74 -7.26 -1.01 9.08
N PRO A 75 -7.16 -1.52 10.33
CA PRO A 75 -6.34 -2.68 10.63
C PRO A 75 -6.63 -3.94 9.77
N PRO A 76 -7.88 -4.41 9.59
CA PRO A 76 -8.12 -5.60 8.78
C PRO A 76 -7.80 -5.37 7.29
N THR A 77 -8.00 -4.16 6.76
CA THR A 77 -7.57 -3.83 5.40
C THR A 77 -6.04 -3.79 5.28
N ARG A 78 -5.33 -3.30 6.29
CA ARG A 78 -3.85 -3.31 6.33
C ARG A 78 -3.30 -4.73 6.33
N ASP A 79 -3.85 -5.61 7.15
CA ASP A 79 -3.44 -7.02 7.21
C ASP A 79 -3.66 -7.73 5.86
N ALA A 80 -4.81 -7.48 5.23
CA ALA A 80 -5.12 -8.02 3.90
C ALA A 80 -4.18 -7.49 2.80
N PHE A 81 -3.80 -6.21 2.86
CA PHE A 81 -2.84 -5.60 1.94
C PHE A 81 -1.47 -6.25 2.10
N GLU A 82 -1.00 -6.39 3.34
CA GLU A 82 0.31 -6.99 3.65
C GLU A 82 0.35 -8.47 3.26
N ALA A 83 -0.73 -9.22 3.50
CA ALA A 83 -0.85 -10.60 3.07
C ALA A 83 -0.70 -10.75 1.55
N HIS A 84 -1.32 -9.87 0.76
CA HIS A 84 -1.15 -9.88 -0.70
C HIS A 84 0.26 -9.47 -1.12
N ALA A 85 0.83 -8.40 -0.55
CA ALA A 85 2.19 -7.97 -0.86
C ALA A 85 3.23 -9.05 -0.53
N ALA A 86 2.99 -9.87 0.50
CA ALA A 86 3.86 -10.98 0.87
C ALA A 86 3.84 -12.13 -0.15
N CYS A 87 2.69 -12.39 -0.78
CA CYS A 87 2.55 -13.51 -1.73
C CYS A 87 2.75 -13.13 -3.21
N CYS A 88 2.70 -11.84 -3.56
CA CYS A 88 2.84 -11.35 -4.92
C CYS A 88 4.12 -10.52 -5.12
N ASP A 89 5.05 -11.05 -5.93
CA ASP A 89 6.35 -10.43 -6.23
C ASP A 89 6.23 -9.05 -6.90
N ASP A 90 5.29 -8.90 -7.83
CA ASP A 90 5.06 -7.63 -8.54
C ASP A 90 4.54 -6.55 -7.58
N CYS A 91 3.55 -6.89 -6.76
CA CYS A 91 3.03 -5.97 -5.74
C CYS A 91 4.09 -5.60 -4.70
N ARG A 92 4.93 -6.56 -4.27
CA ARG A 92 6.07 -6.28 -3.37
C ARG A 92 7.04 -5.30 -4.01
N ARG A 93 7.35 -5.48 -5.29
CA ARG A 93 8.21 -4.57 -6.06
C ARG A 93 7.60 -3.17 -6.17
N HIS A 94 6.29 -3.07 -6.43
CA HIS A 94 5.60 -1.79 -6.45
C HIS A 94 5.69 -1.06 -5.11
N VAL A 95 5.40 -1.73 -3.98
CA VAL A 95 5.56 -1.13 -2.64
C VAL A 95 6.99 -0.65 -2.40
N HIS A 96 7.99 -1.46 -2.77
CA HIS A 96 9.39 -1.08 -2.65
C HIS A 96 9.73 0.17 -3.48
N GLN A 97 9.27 0.24 -4.73
CA GLN A 97 9.50 1.39 -5.60
C GLN A 97 8.96 2.68 -5.00
N PHE A 98 7.72 2.69 -4.51
CA PHE A 98 7.14 3.86 -3.85
C PHE A 98 7.96 4.31 -2.64
N ARG A 99 8.41 3.36 -1.80
CA ARG A 99 9.28 3.67 -0.64
C ARG A 99 10.62 4.29 -1.05
N VAL A 100 11.23 3.81 -2.14
CA VAL A 100 12.46 4.39 -2.69
C VAL A 100 12.21 5.81 -3.19
N THR A 101 11.12 6.04 -3.93
CA THR A 101 10.75 7.38 -4.42
C THR A 101 10.49 8.34 -3.27
N ILE A 102 9.76 7.93 -2.24
CA ILE A 102 9.50 8.75 -1.04
C ILE A 102 10.81 9.14 -0.36
N ARG A 103 11.72 8.18 -0.15
CA ARG A 103 13.03 8.47 0.44
C ARG A 103 13.84 9.45 -0.41
N ALA A 104 13.89 9.22 -1.72
CA ALA A 104 14.66 10.07 -2.63
C ALA A 104 14.19 11.54 -2.61
N ILE A 105 12.89 11.77 -2.44
CA ILE A 105 12.31 13.12 -2.33
C ILE A 105 12.44 13.67 -0.90
N GLY A 106 12.28 12.82 0.11
CA GLY A 106 12.31 13.19 1.53
C GLY A 106 13.70 13.48 2.10
N ASP A 107 14.76 12.92 1.52
CA ASP A 107 16.15 13.15 1.94
C ASP A 107 16.72 14.51 1.49
N GLN A 108 15.89 15.37 0.89
CA GLN A 108 16.28 16.74 0.57
C GLN A 108 16.54 17.52 1.88
N PRO A 109 17.65 18.29 1.99
CA PRO A 109 17.90 19.10 3.17
C PRO A 109 16.67 19.97 3.46
N PRO A 110 16.04 19.82 4.64
CA PRO A 110 14.86 20.59 4.96
C PRO A 110 15.24 22.06 4.89
N GLU A 111 14.40 22.86 4.24
CA GLU A 111 14.56 24.30 4.28
C GLU A 111 14.52 24.72 5.74
N LYS A 112 15.68 25.15 6.26
CA LYS A 112 15.80 25.51 7.68
C LYS A 112 14.93 26.74 7.90
N LEU A 113 13.95 26.62 8.79
CA LEU A 113 13.22 27.78 9.29
C LEU A 113 14.23 28.78 9.85
N SER A 114 14.00 30.07 9.62
CA SER A 114 14.72 31.10 10.37
C SER A 114 14.51 30.91 11.87
N ASP A 115 15.51 31.21 12.68
CA ASP A 115 15.44 31.06 14.14
C ASP A 115 14.24 31.81 14.73
N ARG A 116 13.97 33.02 14.21
CA ARG A 116 12.80 33.82 14.60
C ARG A 116 11.48 33.09 14.36
N THR A 117 11.31 32.44 13.20
CA THR A 117 10.09 31.68 12.90
C THR A 117 9.96 30.47 13.82
N ARG A 118 11.07 29.76 14.04
CA ARG A 118 11.12 28.61 14.94
C ARG A 118 10.72 28.99 16.37
N GLU A 119 11.28 30.07 16.92
CA GLU A 119 10.97 30.57 18.25
C GLU A 119 9.50 30.96 18.42
N ARG A 120 8.94 31.65 17.41
CA ARG A 120 7.51 32.01 17.40
C ARG A 120 6.61 30.78 17.43
N LEU A 121 6.91 29.75 16.64
CA LEU A 121 6.15 28.49 16.62
C LEU A 121 6.26 27.74 17.95
N MET A 122 7.47 27.60 18.49
CA MET A 122 7.69 26.93 19.77
C MET A 122 6.98 27.63 20.93
N SER A 123 6.97 28.96 20.93
CA SER A 123 6.27 29.76 21.94
C SER A 123 4.75 29.57 21.85
N ALA A 124 4.18 29.63 20.65
CA ALA A 124 2.75 29.42 20.43
C ALA A 124 2.30 28.01 20.86
N PHE A 125 3.07 26.96 20.55
CA PHE A 125 2.76 25.59 20.98
C PHE A 125 2.83 25.40 22.49
N LYS A 126 3.79 26.03 23.17
CA LYS A 126 3.89 26.01 24.64
C LYS A 126 2.67 26.69 25.27
N GLN A 127 2.25 27.84 24.76
CA GLN A 127 1.09 28.57 25.27
C GLN A 127 -0.20 27.75 25.11
N ARG A 128 -0.42 27.12 23.95
CA ARG A 128 -1.58 26.25 23.70
C ARG A 128 -1.65 25.06 24.66
N ARG A 129 -0.50 24.49 25.07
CA ARG A 129 -0.45 23.36 26.01
C ARG A 129 -0.76 23.76 27.47
N GLN A 130 -0.71 25.04 27.78
CA GLN A 130 -0.91 25.58 29.13
C GLN A 130 -2.32 26.19 29.31
N SER A 131 -3.13 26.17 28.26
CA SER A 131 -4.55 26.53 28.26
C SER A 131 -5.40 25.27 28.18
#